data_AF-A0A5C5XM04-F1
#
_entry.id   AF-A0A5C5XM04-F1
#
_cell.length_a   1.000
_cell.length_b   1.000
_cell.length_c   1.000
_cell.angle_alpha   90.00
_cell.angle_beta   90.00
_cell.angle_gamma   90.00
#
_symmetry.space_group_name_H-M   'P 1'
#
loop_
_entity.id
_entity.type
_entity.pdbx_description
1 polymer ?
#
loop_
_entity_poly.entity_id
_entity_poly.type
_entity_poly.pdbx_seq_one_letter_code
_entity_poly.pdbx_strand_id
1 'polypeptide(L)'
;MTSDLEKPAKPKGRWQRPLALVAIFAAMLIGFGVSWAAGNFQQIEYWRYREVAKYDHNRSDFTQGLLVHEGILYEGTGQFGQSKLQRVDLATGRVLNSVSLNKQYFGEGIAIANGELFQLTWKNRIAFVYDPETLRLTRTVRYAGEGWGLTFDGESLIMSDGSATLRFYDPKEFNVQRRVTVHDGKRTIDDLNELEYIQGEVWANIWHQDNIVRIDPKTGRVKGYVDLGGLKPLSVRLNREAVYNGIAWDEVNRKLYVTGKNWPNLFEIQVTE
;
A
#
# COMPACT_ATOMS: atom_id res chain seq x y z
N MET A 1 34.36 10.40 65.94
CA MET A 1 34.60 11.84 65.75
C MET A 1 36.05 12.01 65.34
N THR A 2 36.29 12.84 64.32
CA THR A 2 37.57 13.35 63.77
C THR A 2 38.51 12.28 63.18
N SER A 3 38.67 12.16 61.84
CA SER A 3 39.47 13.02 60.94
C SER A 3 40.96 12.98 61.33
N ASP A 4 41.97 12.87 60.47
CA ASP A 4 42.10 13.08 59.03
C ASP A 4 43.54 12.66 58.64
N LEU A 5 43.77 12.40 57.35
CA LEU A 5 45.01 12.71 56.57
C LEU A 5 46.34 12.08 57.05
N GLU A 6 47.12 11.35 56.26
CA GLU A 6 47.82 11.78 55.04
C GLU A 6 48.57 10.53 54.49
N LYS A 7 48.65 10.33 53.17
CA LYS A 7 49.60 9.36 52.57
C LYS A 7 50.44 10.06 51.50
N PRO A 8 51.78 10.07 51.62
CA PRO A 8 52.64 10.68 50.62
C PRO A 8 53.07 9.71 49.51
N ALA A 9 53.58 10.33 48.46
CA ALA A 9 53.86 9.87 47.12
C ALA A 9 54.85 8.68 46.96
N LYS A 10 54.69 7.95 45.86
CA LYS A 10 55.64 6.97 45.33
C LYS A 10 56.77 7.65 44.53
N PRO A 11 57.99 7.10 44.54
CA PRO A 11 58.87 7.19 43.39
C PRO A 11 59.30 5.82 42.82
N LYS A 12 59.34 5.85 41.48
CA LYS A 12 60.06 5.10 40.44
C LYS A 12 61.08 4.03 40.87
N GLY A 13 61.08 2.93 40.12
CA GLY A 13 62.23 2.03 40.01
C GLY A 13 61.98 0.83 39.10
N ARG A 14 62.40 0.92 37.84
CA ARG A 14 62.40 -0.16 36.84
C ARG A 14 63.77 -0.83 36.87
N TRP A 15 63.89 -2.09 37.30
CA TRP A 15 65.06 -2.93 37.02
C TRP A 15 64.69 -4.39 36.79
N GLN A 16 65.42 -4.96 35.84
CA GLN A 16 65.21 -6.17 35.07
C GLN A 16 65.34 -7.47 35.87
N ARG A 17 64.71 -8.55 35.40
CA ARG A 17 65.18 -9.93 35.62
C ARG A 17 65.04 -10.79 34.34
N PRO A 18 65.89 -11.81 34.16
CA PRO A 18 66.11 -12.52 32.90
C PRO A 18 65.30 -13.84 32.78
N LEU A 19 65.39 -14.44 31.58
CA LEU A 19 65.07 -15.81 31.12
C LEU A 19 65.02 -16.89 32.21
N ALA A 20 64.26 -17.99 32.15
CA ALA A 20 63.42 -18.64 31.13
C ALA A 20 62.58 -19.72 31.86
N LEU A 21 61.45 -20.14 31.27
CA LEU A 21 61.08 -21.57 31.20
C LEU A 21 59.89 -21.76 30.27
N VAL A 22 60.11 -22.60 29.28
CA VAL A 22 59.15 -23.11 28.31
C VAL A 22 58.10 -23.95 29.05
N ALA A 23 56.83 -23.63 28.87
CA ALA A 23 55.72 -24.56 29.06
C ALA A 23 54.78 -24.42 27.87
N ILE A 24 54.81 -25.43 27.02
CA ILE A 24 53.88 -25.65 25.91
C ILE A 24 52.50 -25.85 26.54
N PHE A 25 51.59 -24.91 26.31
CA PHE A 25 50.15 -25.17 26.42
C PHE A 25 49.49 -24.68 25.13
N ALA A 26 49.34 -25.62 24.20
CA ALA A 26 48.41 -25.50 23.09
C ALA A 26 46.99 -25.56 23.68
N ALA A 27 46.45 -24.39 24.05
CA ALA A 27 45.04 -24.24 24.34
C ALA A 27 44.36 -23.76 23.05
N MET A 28 43.49 -24.62 22.53
CA MET A 28 42.61 -24.36 21.39
C MET A 28 41.94 -22.99 21.52
N LEU A 29 42.36 -22.04 20.68
CA LEU A 29 41.52 -20.93 20.29
C LEU A 29 40.42 -21.53 19.40
N ILE A 30 39.34 -22.00 20.02
CA ILE A 30 38.07 -22.13 19.33
C ILE A 30 37.72 -20.71 18.91
N GLY A 31 38.00 -20.40 17.65
CA GLY A 31 37.49 -19.23 16.99
C GLY A 31 35.98 -19.26 17.06
N PHE A 32 35.41 -18.61 18.07
CA PHE A 32 34.09 -18.04 17.94
C PHE A 32 34.22 -16.90 16.91
N GLY A 33 34.30 -17.30 15.64
CA GLY A 33 33.87 -16.44 14.55
C GLY A 33 32.41 -16.15 14.82
N VAL A 34 32.15 -15.01 15.44
CA VAL A 34 30.82 -14.41 15.37
C VAL A 34 30.63 -14.13 13.89
N SER A 35 30.02 -15.08 13.18
CA SER A 35 29.39 -14.81 11.90
C SER A 35 28.34 -13.75 12.19
N TRP A 36 28.73 -12.49 12.02
CA TRP A 36 27.78 -11.47 11.65
C TRP A 36 27.22 -11.96 10.34
N ALA A 37 26.10 -12.68 10.40
CA ALA A 37 25.21 -12.78 9.26
C ALA A 37 24.91 -11.32 8.92
N ALA A 38 25.60 -10.79 7.91
CA ALA A 38 25.26 -9.52 7.32
C ALA A 38 23.83 -9.73 6.83
N GLY A 39 22.86 -9.31 7.65
CA GLY A 39 21.49 -9.23 7.20
C GLY A 39 21.55 -8.37 5.96
N ASN A 40 21.10 -8.90 4.83
CA ASN A 40 20.88 -8.10 3.63
C ASN A 40 19.84 -7.05 4.02
N PHE A 41 20.30 -5.89 4.50
CA PHE A 41 19.50 -4.69 4.60
C PHE A 41 19.23 -4.29 3.16
N GLN A 42 18.11 -4.78 2.63
CA GLN A 42 17.67 -4.32 1.33
C GLN A 42 17.25 -2.87 1.51
N GLN A 43 17.92 -1.98 0.79
CA GLN A 43 17.60 -0.57 0.78
C GLN A 43 16.19 -0.40 0.22
N ILE A 44 15.33 0.30 0.96
CA ILE A 44 14.01 0.67 0.46
C ILE A 44 14.20 1.66 -0.69
N GLU A 45 13.64 1.31 -1.84
CA GLU A 45 13.66 2.16 -3.03
C GLU A 45 12.57 3.23 -2.93
N TYR A 46 12.92 4.47 -3.26
CA TYR A 46 11.98 5.60 -3.36
C TYR A 46 11.93 6.07 -4.80
N TRP A 47 10.81 5.77 -5.43
CA TRP A 47 10.56 6.07 -6.82
C TRP A 47 9.89 7.44 -6.93
N ARG A 48 10.23 8.18 -7.97
CA ARG A 48 9.60 9.46 -8.30
C ARG A 48 8.64 9.29 -9.46
N TYR A 49 7.62 10.14 -9.50
CA TYR A 49 6.76 10.24 -10.66
C TYR A 49 7.22 11.34 -11.63
N ARG A 50 6.83 11.18 -12.89
CA ARG A 50 6.72 12.24 -13.87
C ARG A 50 5.29 12.26 -14.39
N GLU A 51 4.64 13.41 -14.34
CA GLU A 51 3.35 13.62 -14.99
C GLU A 51 3.52 13.49 -16.51
N VAL A 52 2.72 12.63 -17.14
CA VAL A 52 2.70 12.42 -18.60
C VAL A 52 1.51 13.13 -19.22
N ALA A 53 0.34 13.00 -18.61
CA ALA A 53 -0.89 13.62 -19.07
C ALA A 53 -1.86 13.86 -17.91
N LYS A 54 -2.82 14.74 -18.16
CA LYS A 54 -3.89 15.11 -17.24
C LYS A 54 -5.23 14.99 -17.95
N TYR A 55 -6.19 14.39 -17.26
CA TYR A 55 -7.55 14.20 -17.73
C TYR A 55 -8.53 14.87 -16.76
N ASP A 56 -9.70 15.27 -17.26
CA ASP A 56 -10.75 15.82 -16.43
C ASP A 56 -11.32 14.74 -15.51
N HIS A 57 -11.45 15.07 -14.23
CA HIS A 57 -12.06 14.21 -13.22
C HIS A 57 -13.14 14.99 -12.49
N ASN A 58 -14.22 14.30 -12.17
CA ASN A 58 -15.39 14.93 -11.58
C ASN A 58 -15.13 15.28 -10.11
N ARG A 59 -15.22 16.58 -9.79
CA ARG A 59 -14.93 17.11 -8.45
C ARG A 59 -15.91 16.64 -7.37
N SER A 60 -17.09 16.14 -7.74
CA SER A 60 -18.02 15.56 -6.76
C SER A 60 -17.61 14.17 -6.29
N ASP A 61 -16.67 13.53 -6.99
CA ASP A 61 -16.47 12.10 -6.84
C ASP A 61 -15.44 11.84 -5.74
N PHE A 62 -15.95 11.28 -4.64
CA PHE A 62 -15.16 10.86 -3.50
C PHE A 62 -14.57 9.48 -3.82
N THR A 63 -13.55 9.44 -4.68
CA THR A 63 -12.96 8.21 -5.22
C THR A 63 -12.54 7.23 -4.13
N GLN A 64 -13.02 5.99 -4.21
CA GLN A 64 -12.70 4.91 -3.27
C GLN A 64 -12.22 3.62 -3.95
N GLY A 65 -12.45 3.48 -5.24
CA GLY A 65 -11.83 2.43 -6.05
C GLY A 65 -11.73 2.90 -7.50
N LEU A 66 -10.64 2.53 -8.16
CA LEU A 66 -10.35 2.92 -9.53
C LEU A 66 -9.74 1.72 -10.26
N LEU A 67 -10.13 1.47 -11.50
CA LEU A 67 -9.42 0.50 -12.36
C LEU A 67 -9.60 0.85 -13.82
N VAL A 68 -8.66 0.42 -14.66
CA VAL A 68 -8.80 0.47 -16.12
C VAL A 68 -8.99 -0.96 -16.63
N HIS A 69 -10.05 -1.17 -17.39
CA HIS A 69 -10.33 -2.46 -18.02
C HIS A 69 -10.80 -2.23 -19.45
N GLU A 70 -10.09 -2.83 -20.42
CA GLU A 70 -10.38 -2.71 -21.86
C GLU A 70 -10.50 -1.25 -22.34
N GLY A 71 -9.65 -0.36 -21.82
CA GLY A 71 -9.63 1.07 -22.16
C GLY A 71 -10.74 1.89 -21.52
N ILE A 72 -11.60 1.29 -20.69
CA ILE A 72 -12.63 1.97 -19.91
C ILE A 72 -12.16 2.17 -18.48
N LEU A 73 -12.36 3.37 -17.95
CA LEU A 73 -12.14 3.67 -16.55
C LEU A 73 -13.39 3.29 -15.76
N TYR A 74 -13.20 2.52 -14.69
CA TYR A 74 -14.23 2.23 -13.72
C TYR A 74 -13.92 2.96 -12.43
N GLU A 75 -14.94 3.54 -11.80
CA GLU A 75 -14.77 4.27 -10.55
C GLU A 75 -15.88 3.95 -9.56
N GLY A 76 -15.49 3.54 -8.36
CA GLY A 76 -16.34 3.43 -7.18
C GLY A 76 -16.17 4.66 -6.29
N THR A 77 -17.27 5.30 -5.92
CA THR A 77 -17.26 6.50 -5.07
C THR A 77 -17.91 6.25 -3.71
N GLY A 78 -17.42 6.96 -2.70
CA GLY A 78 -17.96 6.99 -1.35
C GLY A 78 -18.94 8.13 -1.09
N GLN A 79 -19.26 8.32 0.20
CA GLN A 79 -20.25 9.24 0.79
C GLN A 79 -21.68 8.70 0.85
N PHE A 80 -22.27 8.70 2.05
CA PHE A 80 -23.66 8.27 2.24
C PHE A 80 -24.63 9.13 1.43
N GLY A 81 -25.50 8.49 0.67
CA GLY A 81 -26.45 9.16 -0.23
C GLY A 81 -25.85 9.65 -1.56
N GLN A 82 -24.53 9.51 -1.77
CA GLN A 82 -23.85 9.96 -2.99
C GLN A 82 -22.97 8.87 -3.63
N SER A 83 -22.76 7.76 -2.92
CA SER A 83 -21.96 6.63 -3.42
C SER A 83 -22.57 6.06 -4.70
N LYS A 84 -21.71 5.82 -5.68
CA LYS A 84 -22.07 5.30 -6.99
C LYS A 84 -20.94 4.46 -7.54
N LEU A 85 -21.25 3.74 -8.60
CA LEU A 85 -20.31 3.01 -9.43
C LEU A 85 -20.49 3.48 -10.87
N GLN A 86 -19.39 3.76 -11.55
CA GLN A 86 -19.42 4.39 -12.85
C GLN A 86 -18.47 3.72 -13.84
N ARG A 87 -18.87 3.78 -15.12
CA ARG A 87 -18.02 3.57 -16.29
C ARG A 87 -17.76 4.92 -16.92
N VAL A 88 -16.51 5.23 -17.20
CA VAL A 88 -16.07 6.53 -17.67
C VAL A 88 -15.17 6.33 -18.89
N ASP A 89 -15.40 7.15 -19.92
CA ASP A 89 -14.48 7.28 -21.04
C ASP A 89 -13.21 7.97 -20.55
N LEU A 90 -12.11 7.23 -20.51
CA LEU A 90 -10.84 7.68 -19.91
C LEU A 90 -10.29 8.93 -20.59
N ALA A 91 -10.44 9.05 -21.91
CA ALA A 91 -9.88 10.16 -22.67
C ALA A 91 -10.65 11.47 -22.45
N THR A 92 -11.97 11.40 -22.28
CA THR A 92 -12.84 12.59 -22.19
C THR A 92 -13.37 12.87 -20.79
N GLY A 93 -13.25 11.93 -19.84
CA GLY A 93 -13.87 12.01 -18.52
C GLY A 93 -15.40 11.88 -18.55
N ARG A 94 -16.00 11.55 -19.70
CA ARG A 94 -17.44 11.44 -19.85
C ARG A 94 -17.94 10.14 -19.23
N VAL A 95 -18.91 10.25 -18.31
CA VAL A 95 -19.62 9.09 -17.75
C VAL A 95 -20.42 8.39 -18.86
N LEU A 96 -20.11 7.12 -19.09
CA LEU A 96 -20.79 6.25 -20.06
C LEU A 96 -21.98 5.54 -19.44
N ASN A 97 -21.84 5.12 -18.18
CA ASN A 97 -22.90 4.47 -17.41
C ASN A 97 -22.64 4.70 -15.90
N SER A 98 -23.70 4.71 -15.09
CA SER A 98 -23.59 4.93 -13.65
C SER A 98 -24.75 4.28 -12.92
N VAL A 99 -24.46 3.68 -11.76
CA VAL A 99 -25.47 3.17 -10.83
C VAL A 99 -25.22 3.75 -9.43
N SER A 100 -26.26 4.32 -8.83
CA SER A 100 -26.19 4.83 -7.46
C SER A 100 -26.43 3.72 -6.45
N LEU A 101 -25.69 3.74 -5.35
CA LEU A 101 -25.95 2.86 -4.21
C LEU A 101 -27.11 3.43 -3.40
N ASN A 102 -27.84 2.56 -2.70
CA ASN A 102 -28.82 3.02 -1.72
C ASN A 102 -28.11 3.91 -0.67
N LYS A 103 -28.77 4.99 -0.24
CA LYS A 103 -28.23 6.00 0.67
C LYS A 103 -27.63 5.47 1.98
N GLN A 104 -28.01 4.28 2.42
CA GLN A 104 -27.47 3.65 3.62
C GLN A 104 -26.07 3.05 3.45
N TYR A 105 -25.59 2.93 2.21
CA TYR A 105 -24.29 2.37 1.89
C TYR A 105 -23.29 3.47 1.58
N PHE A 106 -22.08 3.26 2.05
CA PHE A 106 -20.90 4.01 1.66
C PHE A 106 -20.07 3.08 0.77
N GLY A 107 -19.96 3.40 -0.52
CA GLY A 107 -19.21 2.63 -1.50
C GLY A 107 -17.70 2.77 -1.31
N GLU A 108 -16.98 1.68 -1.54
CA GLU A 108 -15.52 1.60 -1.38
C GLU A 108 -14.88 1.00 -2.65
N GLY A 109 -13.74 0.33 -2.49
CA GLY A 109 -12.93 -0.27 -3.56
C GLY A 109 -13.69 -1.18 -4.51
N ILE A 110 -13.22 -1.22 -5.75
CA ILE A 110 -13.80 -2.00 -6.84
C ILE A 110 -12.74 -2.87 -7.50
N ALA A 111 -13.12 -4.02 -8.05
CA ALA A 111 -12.25 -4.85 -8.86
C ALA A 111 -13.07 -5.64 -9.88
N ILE A 112 -12.47 -5.96 -11.03
CA ILE A 112 -13.03 -6.94 -11.98
C ILE A 112 -12.28 -8.25 -11.80
N ALA A 113 -13.03 -9.33 -11.52
CA ALA A 113 -12.50 -10.69 -11.43
C ALA A 113 -13.42 -11.65 -12.16
N ASN A 114 -12.87 -12.49 -13.03
CA ASN A 114 -13.60 -13.53 -13.77
C ASN A 114 -14.86 -13.02 -14.50
N GLY A 115 -14.79 -11.82 -15.09
CA GLY A 115 -15.90 -11.20 -15.82
C GLY A 115 -16.96 -10.53 -14.95
N GLU A 116 -16.74 -10.44 -13.64
CA GLU A 116 -17.67 -9.81 -12.70
C GLU A 116 -17.00 -8.61 -12.02
N LEU A 117 -17.75 -7.52 -11.87
CA LEU A 117 -17.29 -6.33 -11.17
C LEU A 117 -17.80 -6.33 -9.73
N PHE A 118 -16.88 -6.24 -8.78
CA PHE A 118 -17.16 -6.18 -7.34
C PHE A 118 -17.04 -4.73 -6.87
N GLN A 119 -17.92 -4.31 -5.96
CA GLN A 119 -17.78 -3.06 -5.21
C GLN A 119 -18.02 -3.31 -3.72
N LEU A 120 -17.05 -2.91 -2.91
CA LEU A 120 -17.11 -3.01 -1.46
C LEU A 120 -17.99 -1.90 -0.85
N THR A 121 -18.34 -2.11 0.41
CA THR A 121 -18.90 -1.08 1.28
C THR A 121 -18.03 -0.89 2.52
N TRP A 122 -18.03 0.31 3.09
CA TRP A 122 -17.15 0.59 4.23
C TRP A 122 -17.44 -0.30 5.44
N LYS A 123 -18.62 -0.12 6.08
CA LYS A 123 -18.98 -0.80 7.34
C LYS A 123 -20.12 -1.79 7.21
N ASN A 124 -20.78 -1.83 6.05
CA ASN A 124 -21.99 -2.63 5.86
C ASN A 124 -21.71 -4.11 5.63
N ARG A 125 -20.44 -4.52 5.44
CA ARG A 125 -20.02 -5.92 5.32
C ARG A 125 -20.64 -6.64 4.13
N ILE A 126 -20.87 -5.90 3.05
CA ILE A 126 -21.50 -6.37 1.81
C ILE A 126 -20.65 -5.90 0.64
N ALA A 127 -20.37 -6.79 -0.30
CA ALA A 127 -19.92 -6.41 -1.64
C ALA A 127 -21.07 -6.62 -2.62
N PHE A 128 -21.27 -5.64 -3.48
CA PHE A 128 -22.18 -5.73 -4.62
C PHE A 128 -21.42 -6.32 -5.80
N VAL A 129 -22.05 -7.20 -6.55
CA VAL A 129 -21.46 -7.81 -7.74
C VAL A 129 -22.33 -7.44 -8.94
N TYR A 130 -21.69 -6.94 -9.98
CA TYR A 130 -22.32 -6.37 -11.16
C TYR A 130 -21.80 -7.03 -12.43
N ASP A 131 -22.63 -6.98 -13.46
CA ASP A 131 -22.17 -7.10 -14.85
C ASP A 131 -21.34 -5.84 -15.22
N PRO A 132 -20.08 -5.98 -15.67
CA PRO A 132 -19.18 -4.85 -15.88
C PRO A 132 -19.56 -3.97 -17.07
N GLU A 133 -20.35 -4.45 -18.03
CA GLU A 133 -20.77 -3.64 -19.18
C GLU A 133 -22.00 -2.79 -18.83
N THR A 134 -23.01 -3.43 -18.25
CA THR A 134 -24.32 -2.83 -17.99
C THR A 134 -24.43 -2.20 -16.61
N LEU A 135 -23.51 -2.50 -15.69
CA LEU A 135 -23.58 -2.17 -14.26
C LEU A 135 -24.85 -2.71 -13.58
N ARG A 136 -25.47 -3.73 -14.15
CA ARG A 136 -26.63 -4.39 -13.56
C ARG A 136 -26.16 -5.24 -12.38
N LEU A 137 -26.75 -4.99 -11.21
CA LEU A 137 -26.50 -5.82 -10.03
C LEU A 137 -26.91 -7.27 -10.31
N THR A 138 -25.99 -8.20 -10.14
CA THR A 138 -26.23 -9.65 -10.34
C THR A 138 -26.44 -10.35 -9.00
N ARG A 139 -25.62 -10.05 -7.99
CA ARG A 139 -25.75 -10.59 -6.63
C ARG A 139 -25.09 -9.69 -5.59
N THR A 140 -25.25 -10.07 -4.33
CA THR A 140 -24.47 -9.53 -3.21
C THR A 140 -23.78 -10.66 -2.46
N VAL A 141 -22.62 -10.36 -1.90
CA VAL A 141 -21.84 -11.27 -1.05
C VAL A 141 -21.48 -10.57 0.25
N ARG A 142 -21.23 -11.33 1.32
CA ARG A 142 -20.90 -10.78 2.65
C ARG A 142 -19.46 -11.06 3.02
N TYR A 143 -18.88 -10.17 3.80
CA TYR A 143 -17.54 -10.33 4.38
C TYR A 143 -17.48 -9.84 5.82
N ALA A 144 -16.38 -10.12 6.51
CA ALA A 144 -16.14 -9.66 7.87
C ALA A 144 -15.27 -8.39 7.90
N GLY A 145 -15.45 -7.56 8.93
CA GLY A 145 -14.68 -6.32 9.11
C GLY A 145 -15.14 -5.18 8.19
N GLU A 146 -14.29 -4.18 8.02
CA GLU A 146 -14.48 -3.13 7.02
C GLU A 146 -13.97 -3.59 5.64
N GLY A 147 -14.30 -2.87 4.58
CA GLY A 147 -13.68 -3.03 3.25
C GLY A 147 -13.27 -1.67 2.72
N TRP A 148 -12.02 -1.52 2.27
CA TRP A 148 -11.45 -0.26 1.78
C TRP A 148 -11.08 -0.44 0.30
N GLY A 149 -9.84 -0.81 -0.03
CA GLY A 149 -9.43 -1.11 -1.40
C GLY A 149 -9.70 -2.55 -1.82
N LEU A 150 -9.81 -2.76 -3.12
CA LEU A 150 -9.97 -4.07 -3.76
C LEU A 150 -9.20 -4.10 -5.07
N THR A 151 -8.47 -5.17 -5.35
CA THR A 151 -7.86 -5.43 -6.68
C THR A 151 -7.89 -6.94 -6.98
N PHE A 152 -7.42 -7.36 -8.15
CA PHE A 152 -7.41 -8.76 -8.57
C PHE A 152 -6.04 -9.13 -9.15
N ASP A 153 -5.42 -10.20 -8.65
CA ASP A 153 -4.10 -10.66 -9.11
C ASP A 153 -4.15 -11.70 -10.24
N GLY A 154 -5.33 -11.99 -10.77
CA GLY A 154 -5.57 -13.07 -11.73
C GLY A 154 -6.04 -14.38 -11.08
N GLU A 155 -5.93 -14.51 -9.76
CA GLU A 155 -6.35 -15.71 -9.00
C GLU A 155 -7.30 -15.36 -7.85
N SER A 156 -6.93 -14.38 -7.02
CA SER A 156 -7.63 -13.93 -5.83
C SER A 156 -8.01 -12.46 -5.91
N LEU A 157 -9.17 -12.12 -5.36
CA LEU A 157 -9.48 -10.73 -4.99
C LEU A 157 -8.68 -10.35 -3.76
N ILE A 158 -7.98 -9.22 -3.79
CA ILE A 158 -7.14 -8.73 -2.68
C ILE A 158 -7.80 -7.51 -2.07
N MET A 159 -8.09 -7.57 -0.77
CA MET A 159 -8.82 -6.53 -0.05
C MET A 159 -8.00 -5.96 1.09
N SER A 160 -7.97 -4.63 1.20
CA SER A 160 -7.52 -3.88 2.38
C SER A 160 -8.72 -3.45 3.23
N ASP A 161 -8.47 -3.09 4.48
CA ASP A 161 -9.49 -2.61 5.43
C ASP A 161 -8.99 -1.52 6.36
N GLY A 162 -7.95 -0.78 5.95
CA GLY A 162 -7.27 0.22 6.77
C GLY A 162 -6.29 -0.36 7.80
N SER A 163 -6.27 -1.69 8.02
CA SER A 163 -5.21 -2.34 8.79
C SER A 163 -3.99 -2.66 7.91
N ALA A 164 -2.90 -3.09 8.53
CA ALA A 164 -1.78 -3.68 7.80
C ALA A 164 -2.07 -5.05 7.15
N THR A 165 -3.28 -5.60 7.21
CA THR A 165 -3.55 -6.94 6.67
C THR A 165 -4.26 -6.89 5.33
N LEU A 166 -3.62 -7.44 4.30
CA LEU A 166 -4.28 -7.79 3.04
C LEU A 166 -4.95 -9.15 3.16
N ARG A 167 -6.20 -9.23 2.71
CA ARG A 167 -7.01 -10.46 2.71
C ARG A 167 -7.25 -10.90 1.28
N PHE A 168 -6.95 -12.16 0.99
CA PHE A 168 -7.09 -12.76 -0.33
C PHE A 168 -8.36 -13.60 -0.33
N TYR A 169 -9.28 -13.27 -1.22
CA TYR A 169 -10.60 -13.88 -1.35
C TYR A 169 -10.68 -14.71 -2.62
N ASP A 170 -11.31 -15.87 -2.51
CA ASP A 170 -11.78 -16.60 -3.69
C ASP A 170 -12.85 -15.76 -4.41
N PRO A 171 -12.72 -15.43 -5.70
CA PRO A 171 -13.68 -14.57 -6.39
C PRO A 171 -15.06 -15.22 -6.58
N LYS A 172 -15.16 -16.55 -6.55
CA LYS A 172 -16.41 -17.28 -6.75
C LYS A 172 -17.19 -17.43 -5.45
N GLU A 173 -16.54 -17.98 -4.42
CA GLU A 173 -17.16 -18.28 -3.13
C GLU A 173 -17.08 -17.10 -2.15
N PHE A 174 -16.24 -16.10 -2.44
CA PHE A 174 -16.01 -14.90 -1.62
C PHE A 174 -15.60 -15.19 -0.18
N ASN A 175 -14.85 -16.28 0.03
CA ASN A 175 -14.26 -16.64 1.32
C ASN A 175 -12.76 -16.29 1.35
N VAL A 176 -12.25 -16.01 2.55
CA VAL A 176 -10.83 -15.68 2.73
C VAL A 176 -10.01 -16.96 2.57
N GLN A 177 -9.12 -16.97 1.57
CA GLN A 177 -8.17 -18.05 1.31
C GLN A 177 -6.90 -17.87 2.16
N ARG A 178 -6.39 -16.63 2.26
CA ARG A 178 -5.21 -16.31 3.07
C ARG A 178 -5.16 -14.84 3.49
N ARG A 179 -4.25 -14.53 4.41
CA ARG A 179 -3.98 -13.19 4.92
C ARG A 179 -2.48 -12.92 4.90
N VAL A 180 -2.12 -11.68 4.60
CA VAL A 180 -0.73 -11.22 4.57
C VAL A 180 -0.64 -9.89 5.31
N THR A 181 0.23 -9.82 6.31
CA THR A 181 0.51 -8.56 7.02
C THR A 181 1.61 -7.81 6.28
N VAL A 182 1.34 -6.56 5.94
CA VAL A 182 2.25 -5.67 5.23
C VAL A 182 3.25 -5.06 6.20
N HIS A 183 4.53 -5.12 5.85
CA HIS A 183 5.59 -4.66 6.71
C HIS A 183 6.83 -4.15 5.96
N ASP A 184 7.47 -3.15 6.55
CA ASP A 184 8.77 -2.62 6.19
C ASP A 184 9.76 -2.95 7.33
N GLY A 185 10.60 -3.96 7.09
CA GLY A 185 11.42 -4.56 8.14
C GLY A 185 10.55 -5.12 9.28
N LYS A 186 10.67 -4.54 10.47
CA LYS A 186 9.90 -4.93 11.68
C LYS A 186 8.62 -4.11 11.87
N ARG A 187 8.41 -3.06 11.09
CA ARG A 187 7.28 -2.14 11.23
C ARG A 187 6.14 -2.59 10.32
N THR A 188 4.93 -2.67 10.85
CA THR A 188 3.72 -2.84 10.03
C THR A 188 3.34 -1.55 9.33
N ILE A 189 2.77 -1.67 8.14
CA ILE A 189 2.24 -0.52 7.38
C ILE A 189 0.71 -0.59 7.44
N ASP A 190 0.12 0.22 8.31
CA ASP A 190 -1.32 0.37 8.46
C ASP A 190 -1.88 1.41 7.46
N ASP A 191 -3.18 1.69 7.55
CA ASP A 191 -3.91 2.66 6.74
C ASP A 191 -3.88 2.37 5.22
N LEU A 192 -3.70 1.09 4.86
CA LEU A 192 -3.79 0.62 3.48
C LEU A 192 -5.20 0.88 2.95
N ASN A 193 -5.28 1.71 1.91
CA ASN A 193 -6.53 2.15 1.32
C ASN A 193 -6.72 1.53 -0.06
N GLU A 194 -6.94 2.32 -1.09
CA GLU A 194 -7.13 1.84 -2.46
C GLU A 194 -5.92 1.01 -2.96
N LEU A 195 -6.21 -0.03 -3.73
CA LEU A 195 -5.26 -1.06 -4.16
C LEU A 195 -5.28 -1.20 -5.68
N GLU A 196 -4.11 -1.48 -6.27
CA GLU A 196 -4.00 -1.95 -7.64
C GLU A 196 -2.93 -3.04 -7.79
N TYR A 197 -3.21 -4.08 -8.57
CA TYR A 197 -2.24 -5.14 -8.85
C TYR A 197 -1.47 -4.83 -10.13
N ILE A 198 -0.16 -4.64 -9.99
CA ILE A 198 0.71 -4.19 -11.09
C ILE A 198 1.92 -5.11 -11.16
N GLN A 199 2.00 -5.90 -12.23
CA GLN A 199 3.19 -6.69 -12.58
C GLN A 199 3.75 -7.55 -11.44
N GLY A 200 2.88 -8.23 -10.68
CA GLY A 200 3.30 -9.11 -9.59
C GLY A 200 3.30 -8.47 -8.21
N GLU A 201 3.00 -7.18 -8.10
CA GLU A 201 3.00 -6.41 -6.86
C GLU A 201 1.61 -5.85 -6.55
N VAL A 202 1.29 -5.73 -5.26
CA VAL A 202 0.14 -4.91 -4.82
C VAL A 202 0.65 -3.50 -4.54
N TRP A 203 0.08 -2.54 -5.24
CA TRP A 203 0.31 -1.12 -5.00
C TRP A 203 -0.83 -0.61 -4.15
N ALA A 204 -0.54 0.11 -3.09
CA ALA A 204 -1.56 0.60 -2.17
C ALA A 204 -1.37 2.09 -1.88
N ASN A 205 -2.45 2.87 -1.95
CA ASN A 205 -2.46 4.15 -1.27
C ASN A 205 -2.39 3.92 0.24
N ILE A 206 -1.65 4.79 0.94
CA ILE A 206 -1.73 4.88 2.40
C ILE A 206 -2.55 6.11 2.74
N TRP A 207 -3.65 5.94 3.49
CA TRP A 207 -4.58 7.02 3.76
C TRP A 207 -3.89 8.20 4.46
N HIS A 208 -4.17 9.43 4.00
CA HIS A 208 -3.51 10.68 4.42
C HIS A 208 -1.99 10.77 4.16
N GLN A 209 -1.41 9.92 3.33
CA GLN A 209 -0.03 10.08 2.85
C GLN A 209 0.01 10.37 1.35
N ASP A 210 1.10 11.00 0.93
CA ASP A 210 1.34 11.40 -0.46
C ASP A 210 2.19 10.35 -1.20
N ASN A 211 2.17 9.09 -0.76
CA ASN A 211 2.92 8.00 -1.35
C ASN A 211 2.04 6.78 -1.65
N ILE A 212 2.48 5.99 -2.63
CA ILE A 212 2.00 4.63 -2.87
C ILE A 212 3.06 3.67 -2.34
N VAL A 213 2.64 2.65 -1.60
CA VAL A 213 3.54 1.57 -1.17
C VAL A 213 3.44 0.39 -2.14
N ARG A 214 4.59 -0.17 -2.51
CA ARG A 214 4.71 -1.36 -3.37
C ARG A 214 4.95 -2.58 -2.51
N ILE A 215 4.09 -3.58 -2.62
CA ILE A 215 4.03 -4.71 -1.68
C ILE A 215 4.22 -6.02 -2.44
N ASP A 216 5.10 -6.89 -1.95
CA ASP A 216 5.13 -8.30 -2.35
C ASP A 216 3.88 -9.01 -1.80
N PRO A 217 2.94 -9.46 -2.64
CA PRO A 217 1.67 -10.06 -2.19
C PRO A 217 1.84 -11.44 -1.52
N LYS A 218 3.01 -12.08 -1.68
CA LYS A 218 3.30 -13.39 -1.07
C LYS A 218 3.76 -13.23 0.37
N THR A 219 4.62 -12.24 0.63
CA THR A 219 5.26 -12.08 1.94
C THR A 219 4.74 -10.88 2.73
N GLY A 220 4.10 -9.91 2.08
CA GLY A 220 3.70 -8.63 2.69
C GLY A 220 4.85 -7.64 2.80
N ARG A 221 6.02 -7.98 2.27
CA ARG A 221 7.19 -7.11 2.42
C ARG A 221 7.07 -5.93 1.47
N VAL A 222 7.30 -4.74 1.99
CA VAL A 222 7.43 -3.53 1.18
C VAL A 222 8.67 -3.65 0.28
N LYS A 223 8.47 -3.41 -1.02
CA LYS A 223 9.52 -3.37 -2.04
C LYS A 223 10.01 -1.96 -2.32
N GLY A 224 9.19 -0.95 -2.03
CA GLY A 224 9.54 0.45 -2.19
C GLY A 224 8.32 1.34 -2.05
N TYR A 225 8.55 2.64 -2.20
CA TYR A 225 7.51 3.66 -2.20
C TYR A 225 7.59 4.50 -3.48
N VAL A 226 6.44 4.93 -3.99
CA VAL A 226 6.36 5.97 -5.02
C VAL A 226 5.95 7.25 -4.33
N ASP A 227 6.83 8.25 -4.29
CA ASP A 227 6.55 9.58 -3.73
C ASP A 227 5.75 10.39 -4.76
N LEU A 228 4.49 10.70 -4.45
CA LEU A 228 3.60 11.52 -5.27
C LEU A 228 3.53 12.98 -4.81
N GLY A 229 4.43 13.40 -3.92
CA GLY A 229 4.50 14.75 -3.37
C GLY A 229 4.33 15.83 -4.44
N GLY A 230 3.44 16.78 -4.17
CA GLY A 230 3.17 17.91 -5.06
C GLY A 230 2.15 17.68 -6.18
N LEU A 231 1.68 16.45 -6.41
CA LEU A 231 0.68 16.18 -7.46
C LEU A 231 -0.73 16.69 -7.08
N LYS A 232 -1.03 16.76 -5.77
CA LYS A 232 -2.33 17.24 -5.24
C LYS A 232 -2.69 18.62 -5.78
N PRO A 233 -3.82 18.77 -6.50
CA PRO A 233 -4.19 20.04 -7.11
C PRO A 233 -4.39 21.17 -6.08
N LEU A 234 -3.87 22.35 -6.40
CA LEU A 234 -3.95 23.53 -5.52
C LEU A 234 -5.41 23.88 -5.14
N SER A 235 -6.37 23.64 -6.03
CA SER A 235 -7.79 23.92 -5.82
C SER A 235 -8.43 23.10 -4.70
N VAL A 236 -7.85 21.96 -4.33
CA VAL A 236 -8.35 21.08 -3.26
C VAL A 236 -7.39 20.98 -2.08
N ARG A 237 -6.29 21.75 -2.10
CA ARG A 237 -5.21 21.67 -1.10
C ARG A 237 -5.67 21.95 0.33
N LEU A 238 -6.68 22.81 0.50
CA LEU A 238 -7.25 23.14 1.81
C LEU A 238 -8.28 22.12 2.30
N ASN A 239 -8.80 21.24 1.43
CA ASN A 239 -9.69 20.17 1.82
C ASN A 239 -8.86 18.99 2.35
N ARG A 240 -9.01 18.70 3.64
CA ARG A 240 -8.28 17.63 4.35
C ARG A 240 -8.70 16.24 3.89
N GLU A 241 -9.95 16.08 3.43
CA GLU A 241 -10.48 14.80 2.95
C GLU A 241 -10.23 14.58 1.45
N ALA A 242 -9.78 15.61 0.72
CA ALA A 242 -9.39 15.50 -0.68
C ALA A 242 -7.99 14.88 -0.85
N VAL A 243 -7.78 13.71 -0.27
CA VAL A 243 -6.49 12.99 -0.25
C VAL A 243 -6.28 12.18 -1.53
N TYR A 244 -5.04 11.76 -1.77
CA TYR A 244 -4.71 10.73 -2.76
C TYR A 244 -5.52 9.47 -2.47
N ASN A 245 -6.20 8.96 -3.48
CA ASN A 245 -6.92 7.69 -3.42
C ASN A 245 -7.42 7.32 -4.82
N GLY A 246 -7.02 6.16 -5.32
CA GLY A 246 -7.32 5.70 -6.67
C GLY A 246 -6.05 5.51 -7.49
N ILE A 247 -5.75 4.26 -7.82
CA ILE A 247 -4.63 3.81 -8.64
C ILE A 247 -5.23 2.91 -9.71
N ALA A 248 -4.92 3.13 -10.97
CA ALA A 248 -5.39 2.25 -12.03
C ALA A 248 -4.27 1.96 -13.03
N TRP A 249 -4.19 0.70 -13.44
CA TRP A 249 -3.16 0.22 -14.35
C TRP A 249 -3.79 -0.30 -15.65
N ASP A 250 -3.39 0.30 -16.77
CA ASP A 250 -3.67 -0.21 -18.09
C ASP A 250 -2.55 -1.17 -18.51
N GLU A 251 -2.78 -2.48 -18.33
CA GLU A 251 -1.80 -3.51 -18.68
C GLU A 251 -1.45 -3.51 -20.18
N VAL A 252 -2.42 -3.19 -21.06
CA VAL A 252 -2.24 -3.24 -22.51
C VAL A 252 -1.30 -2.12 -22.97
N ASN A 253 -1.55 -0.89 -22.51
CA ASN A 253 -0.76 0.28 -22.91
C ASN A 253 0.38 0.60 -21.93
N ARG A 254 0.48 -0.14 -20.82
CA ARG A 254 1.43 0.06 -19.73
C ARG A 254 1.39 1.47 -19.14
N LYS A 255 0.18 1.94 -18.86
CA LYS A 255 -0.06 3.29 -18.31
C LYS A 255 -0.56 3.22 -16.88
N LEU A 256 0.02 4.05 -16.03
CA LEU A 256 -0.38 4.19 -14.63
C LEU A 256 -1.16 5.48 -14.45
N TYR A 257 -2.33 5.37 -13.85
CA TYR A 257 -3.21 6.49 -13.55
C TYR A 257 -3.39 6.64 -12.05
N VAL A 258 -3.40 7.88 -11.58
CA VAL A 258 -3.65 8.22 -10.17
C VAL A 258 -4.56 9.43 -10.05
N THR A 259 -5.40 9.43 -9.01
CA THR A 259 -6.29 10.56 -8.69
C THR A 259 -6.42 10.71 -7.16
N GLY A 260 -7.41 11.47 -6.72
CA GLY A 260 -7.79 11.55 -5.34
C GLY A 260 -9.24 11.98 -5.15
N LYS A 261 -9.66 11.96 -3.89
CA LYS A 261 -11.04 12.25 -3.50
C LYS A 261 -11.37 13.69 -3.83
N ASN A 262 -12.43 13.93 -4.60
CA ASN A 262 -12.86 15.24 -5.08
C ASN A 262 -11.82 15.98 -5.95
N TRP A 263 -10.83 15.29 -6.49
CA TRP A 263 -9.84 15.93 -7.33
C TRP A 263 -10.45 16.38 -8.66
N PRO A 264 -10.03 17.53 -9.20
CA PRO A 264 -10.45 17.97 -10.53
C PRO A 264 -9.81 17.15 -11.66
N ASN A 265 -8.79 16.34 -11.37
CA ASN A 265 -7.97 15.70 -12.37
C ASN A 265 -7.56 14.28 -12.01
N LEU A 266 -7.57 13.42 -13.03
CA LEU A 266 -6.88 12.14 -13.09
C LEU A 266 -5.54 12.38 -13.81
N PHE A 267 -4.47 11.78 -13.33
CA PHE A 267 -3.13 11.96 -13.87
C PHE A 267 -2.61 10.64 -14.42
N GLU A 268 -2.11 10.64 -15.66
CA GLU A 268 -1.22 9.59 -16.15
C GLU A 268 0.20 9.93 -15.68
N ILE A 269 0.84 8.97 -15.03
CA ILE A 269 2.20 9.13 -14.50
C ILE A 269 3.12 8.03 -15.02
N GLN A 270 4.39 8.36 -15.14
CA GLN A 270 5.47 7.37 -15.22
C GLN A 270 6.24 7.38 -13.91
N VAL A 271 6.67 6.21 -13.47
CA VAL A 271 7.47 6.05 -12.27
C VAL A 271 8.88 5.60 -12.63
N THR A 272 9.87 6.17 -11.97
CA THR A 272 11.28 5.80 -12.12
C THR A 272 11.94 5.77 -10.76
N GLU A 273 12.88 4.85 -10.57
CA GLU A 273 13.79 4.82 -9.42
C GLU A 273 14.62 6.12 -9.32
#